data_AF-A0A0B6WV06-F1
#
_entry.id   AF-A0A0B6WV06-F1
#
_cell.length_a   1.000
_cell.length_b   1.000
_cell.length_c   1.000
_cell.angle_alpha   90.00
_cell.angle_beta   90.00
_cell.angle_gamma   90.00
#
_symmetry.space_group_name_H-M   'P 1'
#
loop_
_entity.id
_entity.type
_entity.pdbx_description
1 polymer ?
#
loop_
_entity_poly.entity_id
_entity_poly.type
_entity_poly.pdbx_seq_one_letter_code
_entity_poly.pdbx_strand_id
1 'polypeptide(L)'
;MIREEFLELLRTDAAFREEVRRQLLTESLLALPERFDRLTKAVDELAITVRELAEAQRRTDERLAEFQQRTDERFAELAEAQRRTDERLAEFQQRTDERFAELAEAQRRTDERLAEFQQRTDERFAELAEAQLRTDERLAELAEAQRRTDERLAEFQQRTDERFAELAEAQRRTDERLAEFQQRTDERFAELAEAQRRTDERLAEFQQRTDESFAALAEFQRRTDERFAELAEAQRRTDERLAELAEAQRRTEAEIAKLAEAQQHTEATMREMQLVLQELATWQRGEAGRREGERYERDVIRRAPVLFNGGQGGPPDQPQVQQRLTKILRPLLEELETKREADPFLADLIWWKGETVIVAEVSNRVNGYDVIRAANRAETLRRAGAQAVPVVIGADWANDESSYEAKMHKVEWKTESDVSEGFLQLRRLPANGDV
;
A
#
# COMPACT_ATOMS: atom_id res chain seq x y z
N MET A 1 46.51 206.16 174.03
CA MET A 1 45.32 207.03 173.88
C MET A 1 45.00 207.39 172.42
N ILE A 2 45.97 207.58 171.52
CA ILE A 2 45.75 208.12 170.14
C ILE A 2 44.91 207.22 169.18
N ARG A 3 44.68 205.94 169.49
CA ARG A 3 44.00 204.97 168.59
C ARG A 3 42.47 205.00 168.68
N GLU A 4 41.90 205.26 169.86
CA GLU A 4 40.45 205.28 170.06
C GLU A 4 39.81 206.50 169.42
N GLU A 5 40.44 207.68 169.55
CA GLU A 5 40.05 208.91 168.82
C GLU A 5 40.08 208.74 167.30
N PHE A 6 41.09 208.07 166.75
CA PHE A 6 41.20 207.84 165.30
C PHE A 6 40.06 206.96 164.75
N LEU A 7 39.66 205.94 165.51
CA LEU A 7 38.54 205.06 165.16
C LEU A 7 37.18 205.73 165.37
N GLU A 8 37.08 206.65 166.33
CA GLU A 8 35.89 207.45 166.55
C GLU A 8 35.70 208.46 165.40
N LEU A 9 36.75 209.20 165.02
CA LEU A 9 36.78 210.07 163.84
C LEU A 9 36.42 209.33 162.54
N LEU A 10 36.92 208.12 162.34
CA LEU A 10 36.53 207.27 161.20
C LEU A 10 35.05 206.86 161.20
N ARG A 11 34.35 206.97 162.34
CA ARG A 11 32.92 206.64 162.45
C ARG A 11 32.03 207.89 162.36
N THR A 12 32.40 208.96 163.04
CA THR A 12 31.58 210.18 163.16
C THR A 12 31.91 211.27 162.14
N ASP A 13 33.15 211.36 161.64
CA ASP A 13 33.58 212.37 160.68
C ASP A 13 33.69 211.79 159.27
N ALA A 14 32.79 212.25 158.38
CA ALA A 14 32.77 211.82 156.99
C ALA A 14 33.97 212.32 156.18
N ALA A 15 34.51 213.50 156.48
CA ALA A 15 35.65 214.07 155.76
C ALA A 15 36.93 213.30 156.07
N PHE A 16 37.16 212.97 157.35
CA PHE A 16 38.31 212.17 157.75
C PHE A 16 38.28 210.75 157.16
N ARG A 17 37.08 210.14 157.09
CA ARG A 17 36.88 208.83 156.49
C ARG A 17 37.24 208.79 155.02
N GLU A 18 36.93 209.84 154.26
CA GLU A 18 37.33 209.92 152.86
C GLU A 18 38.81 210.18 152.65
N GLU A 19 39.46 210.96 153.53
CA GLU A 19 40.91 211.17 153.45
C GLU A 19 41.67 209.83 153.64
N VAL A 20 41.28 209.04 154.64
CA VAL A 20 41.85 207.70 154.88
C VAL A 20 41.55 206.75 153.72
N ARG A 21 40.35 206.84 153.13
CA ARG A 21 39.94 206.03 151.98
C ARG A 21 40.80 206.33 150.75
N ARG A 22 41.12 207.60 150.49
CA ARG A 22 41.93 208.05 149.35
C ARG A 22 43.40 207.63 149.44
N GLN A 23 43.96 207.53 150.66
CA GLN A 23 45.36 207.14 150.88
C GLN A 23 45.58 205.61 150.88
N LEU A 24 44.59 204.82 151.32
CA LEU A 24 44.72 203.35 151.42
C LEU A 24 44.13 202.59 150.23
N LEU A 25 43.07 203.08 149.61
CA LEU A 25 42.44 202.40 148.48
C LEU A 25 43.06 202.89 147.16
N THR A 26 44.11 202.20 146.71
CA THR A 26 44.63 202.35 145.35
C THR A 26 43.57 201.93 144.32
N GLU A 27 43.60 202.50 143.11
CA GLU A 27 42.63 202.16 142.06
C GLU A 27 42.55 200.64 141.78
N SER A 28 43.65 199.91 141.97
CA SER A 28 43.66 198.45 141.81
C SER A 28 42.82 197.70 142.85
N LEU A 29 42.73 198.20 144.09
CA LEU A 29 41.88 197.59 145.12
C LEU A 29 40.42 197.99 144.95
N LEU A 30 40.15 199.21 144.46
CA LEU A 30 38.80 199.66 144.12
C LEU A 30 38.21 198.90 142.92
N ALA A 31 39.04 198.46 141.97
CA ALA A 31 38.62 197.67 140.80
C ALA A 31 38.53 196.14 141.07
N LEU A 32 38.90 195.68 142.27
CA LEU A 32 38.89 194.25 142.61
C LEU A 32 37.49 193.59 142.52
N PRO A 33 36.40 194.23 143.00
CA PRO A 33 35.05 193.68 142.85
C PRO A 33 34.68 193.46 141.39
N GLU A 34 34.97 194.41 140.50
CA GLU A 34 34.71 194.26 139.06
C GLU A 34 35.53 193.14 138.42
N ARG A 35 36.77 192.92 138.88
CA ARG A 35 37.61 191.79 138.41
C ARG A 35 37.07 190.46 138.91
N PHE A 36 36.60 190.41 140.15
CA PHE A 36 35.95 189.23 140.72
C PHE A 36 34.65 188.92 140.00
N ASP A 37 33.82 189.92 139.71
CA ASP A 37 32.58 189.76 138.93
C ASP A 37 32.87 189.28 137.51
N ARG A 38 33.94 189.79 136.87
CA ARG A 38 34.40 189.28 135.57
C ARG A 38 34.86 187.83 135.64
N LEU A 39 35.61 187.45 136.68
CA LEU A 39 36.05 186.07 136.88
C LEU A 39 34.86 185.14 137.12
N THR A 40 33.91 185.54 137.97
CA THR A 40 32.69 184.78 138.24
C THR A 40 31.90 184.56 136.95
N LYS A 41 31.72 185.61 136.13
CA LYS A 41 31.07 185.48 134.81
C LYS A 41 31.83 184.52 133.89
N ALA A 42 33.15 184.60 133.81
CA ALA A 42 33.95 183.71 132.97
C ALA A 42 33.90 182.24 133.47
N VAL A 43 33.83 182.03 134.78
CA VAL A 43 33.66 180.70 135.38
C VAL A 43 32.25 180.17 135.11
N ASP A 44 31.22 181.01 135.18
CA ASP A 44 29.84 180.64 134.84
C ASP A 44 29.73 180.28 133.35
N GLU A 45 30.34 181.07 132.45
CA GLU A 45 30.43 180.76 131.03
C GLU A 45 31.20 179.46 130.77
N LEU A 46 32.32 179.23 131.45
CA LEU A 46 33.07 177.97 131.36
C LEU A 46 32.22 176.79 131.86
N ALA A 47 31.50 176.95 132.96
CA ALA A 47 30.62 175.92 133.48
C ALA A 47 29.48 175.59 132.50
N ILE A 48 28.98 176.58 131.76
CA ILE A 48 28.02 176.37 130.66
C ILE A 48 28.69 175.57 129.52
N THR A 49 29.84 176.01 129.01
CA THR A 49 30.52 175.32 127.89
C THR A 49 30.94 173.89 128.23
N VAL A 50 31.38 173.62 129.47
CA VAL A 50 31.70 172.26 129.93
C VAL A 50 30.44 171.40 129.99
N ARG A 51 29.30 171.96 130.39
CA ARG A 51 28.00 171.26 130.38
C ARG A 51 27.57 170.95 128.95
N GLU A 52 27.68 171.92 128.05
CA GLU A 52 27.39 171.73 126.61
C GLU A 52 28.32 170.68 125.99
N LEU A 53 29.60 170.65 126.37
CA LEU A 53 30.56 169.65 125.92
C LEU A 53 30.22 168.26 126.48
N ALA A 54 29.83 168.15 127.74
CA ALA A 54 29.39 166.90 128.34
C ALA A 54 28.11 166.37 127.65
N GLU A 55 27.18 167.27 127.30
CA GLU A 55 25.99 166.93 126.51
C GLU A 55 26.32 166.56 125.06
N ALA A 56 27.30 167.20 124.44
CA ALA A 56 27.80 166.83 123.11
C ALA A 56 28.51 165.47 123.14
N GLN A 57 29.30 165.19 124.18
CA GLN A 57 29.96 163.92 124.40
C GLN A 57 28.92 162.81 124.59
N ARG A 58 27.93 163.03 125.47
CA ARG A 58 26.85 162.06 125.69
C ARG A 58 26.07 161.76 124.40
N ARG A 59 25.74 162.78 123.60
CA ARG A 59 25.10 162.58 122.28
C ARG A 59 25.98 161.80 121.30
N THR A 60 27.30 161.95 121.39
CA THR A 60 28.25 161.21 120.56
C THR A 60 28.34 159.75 121.01
N ASP A 61 28.41 159.51 122.31
CA ASP A 61 28.43 158.17 122.90
C ASP A 61 27.12 157.42 122.59
N GLU A 62 25.97 158.09 122.69
CA GLU A 62 24.66 157.54 122.30
C GLU A 62 24.63 157.19 120.80
N ARG A 63 25.11 158.06 119.92
CA ARG A 63 25.21 157.77 118.47
C ARG A 63 26.18 156.62 118.16
N LEU A 64 27.28 156.51 118.90
CA LEU A 64 28.23 155.41 118.74
C LEU A 64 27.61 154.08 119.19
N ALA A 65 26.87 154.08 120.30
CA ALA A 65 26.13 152.90 120.76
C ALA A 65 25.06 152.47 119.75
N GLU A 66 24.28 153.42 119.20
CA GLU A 66 23.31 153.14 118.14
C GLU A 66 23.98 152.61 116.86
N PHE A 67 25.13 153.18 116.48
CA PHE A 67 25.89 152.71 115.32
C PHE A 67 26.46 151.30 115.53
N GLN A 68 26.97 151.01 116.73
CA GLN A 68 27.43 149.68 117.12
C GLN A 68 26.28 148.67 117.07
N GLN A 69 25.14 148.97 117.69
CA GLN A 69 23.96 148.11 117.65
C GLN A 69 23.52 147.82 116.21
N ARG A 70 23.41 148.86 115.36
CA ARG A 70 23.03 148.67 113.95
C ARG A 70 24.05 147.86 113.16
N THR A 71 25.32 147.95 113.54
CA THR A 71 26.40 147.18 112.91
C THR A 71 26.33 145.72 113.33
N ASP A 72 26.11 145.45 114.62
CA ASP A 72 25.92 144.10 115.15
C ASP A 72 24.67 143.44 114.55
N GLU A 73 23.57 144.18 114.42
CA GLU A 73 22.35 143.73 113.73
C GLU A 73 22.63 143.36 112.27
N ARG A 74 23.34 144.20 111.52
CA ARG A 74 23.72 143.90 110.13
C ARG A 74 24.66 142.70 110.01
N PHE A 75 25.60 142.54 110.94
CA PHE A 75 26.48 141.37 110.96
C PHE A 75 25.69 140.10 111.30
N ALA A 76 24.71 140.17 112.20
CA ALA A 76 23.82 139.05 112.49
C ALA A 76 22.96 138.68 111.27
N GLU A 77 22.37 139.67 110.58
CA GLU A 77 21.62 139.46 109.34
C GLU A 77 22.50 138.84 108.25
N LEU A 78 23.75 139.31 108.10
CA LEU A 78 24.69 138.76 107.11
C LEU A 78 25.11 137.33 107.46
N ALA A 79 25.35 137.04 108.74
CA ALA A 79 25.65 135.68 109.20
C ALA A 79 24.46 134.73 108.97
N GLU A 80 23.23 135.20 109.18
CA GLU A 80 22.04 134.41 108.91
C GLU A 80 21.82 134.21 107.40
N ALA A 81 22.01 135.25 106.59
CA ALA A 81 21.97 135.14 105.13
C ALA A 81 23.05 134.19 104.59
N GLN A 82 24.25 134.20 105.18
CA GLN A 82 25.33 133.27 104.86
C GLN A 82 24.91 131.84 105.23
N ARG A 83 24.39 131.59 106.43
CA ARG A 83 23.89 130.26 106.84
C ARG A 83 22.81 129.74 105.91
N ARG A 84 21.82 130.56 105.56
CA ARG A 84 20.77 130.18 104.59
C ARG A 84 21.35 129.86 103.20
N THR A 85 22.41 130.55 102.81
CA THR A 85 23.10 130.27 101.54
C THR A 85 23.85 128.95 101.60
N ASP A 86 24.57 128.69 102.69
CA ASP A 86 25.30 127.44 102.92
C ASP A 86 24.34 126.24 102.98
N GLU A 87 23.20 126.38 103.67
CA GLU A 87 22.13 125.37 103.71
C GLU A 87 21.56 125.08 102.31
N ARG A 88 21.23 126.12 101.53
CA ARG A 88 20.74 125.96 100.15
C ARG A 88 21.78 125.33 99.23
N LEU A 89 23.06 125.62 99.43
CA LEU A 89 24.14 124.99 98.69
C LEU A 89 24.29 123.52 99.06
N ALA A 90 24.19 123.17 100.35
CA ALA A 90 24.23 121.79 100.81
C ALA A 90 23.03 120.97 100.27
N GLU A 91 21.82 121.53 100.31
CA GLU A 91 20.63 120.91 99.72
C GLU A 91 20.77 120.73 98.19
N PHE A 92 21.32 121.75 97.50
CA PHE A 92 21.56 121.65 96.06
C PHE A 92 22.60 120.59 95.73
N GLN A 93 23.68 120.49 96.51
CA GLN A 93 24.70 119.44 96.38
C GLN A 93 24.09 118.06 96.58
N GLN A 94 23.35 117.85 97.68
CA GLN A 94 22.68 116.58 97.96
C GLN A 94 21.75 116.16 96.82
N ARG A 95 20.89 117.08 96.34
CA ARG A 95 19.97 116.80 95.23
C ARG A 95 20.72 116.50 93.93
N THR A 96 21.89 117.10 93.74
CA THR A 96 22.74 116.86 92.57
C THR A 96 23.38 115.48 92.65
N ASP A 97 23.90 115.10 93.82
CA ASP A 97 24.47 113.78 94.08
C ASP A 97 23.43 112.68 93.94
N GLU A 98 22.21 112.88 94.46
CA GLU A 98 21.07 111.98 94.29
C GLU A 98 20.73 111.78 92.81
N ARG A 99 20.63 112.87 92.03
CA ARG A 99 20.39 112.78 90.57
C ARG A 99 21.52 112.07 89.83
N PHE A 100 22.77 112.27 90.22
CA PHE A 100 23.89 111.56 89.61
C PHE A 100 23.88 110.07 89.97
N ALA A 101 23.48 109.71 91.19
CA ALA A 101 23.30 108.32 91.59
C ALA A 101 22.17 107.66 90.80
N GLU A 102 21.02 108.32 90.67
CA GLU A 102 19.89 107.83 89.84
C GLU A 102 20.29 107.65 88.37
N LEU A 103 21.06 108.59 87.81
CA LEU A 103 21.56 108.49 86.44
C LEU A 103 22.54 107.32 86.30
N ALA A 104 23.44 107.11 87.26
CA ALA A 104 24.37 105.99 87.25
C ALA A 104 23.65 104.64 87.35
N GLU A 105 22.60 104.53 88.17
CA GLU A 105 21.76 103.34 88.25
C GLU A 105 20.92 103.11 86.99
N ALA A 106 20.38 104.18 86.39
CA ALA A 106 19.69 104.10 85.10
C ALA A 106 20.64 103.64 83.97
N GLN A 107 21.88 104.14 83.97
CA GLN A 107 22.93 103.70 83.04
C GLN A 107 23.26 102.22 83.24
N ARG A 108 23.53 101.78 84.47
CA ARG A 108 23.80 100.36 84.78
C ARG A 108 22.68 99.44 84.33
N ARG A 109 21.42 99.78 84.62
CA ARG A 109 20.26 99.00 84.15
C ARG A 109 20.15 98.96 82.63
N THR A 110 20.58 100.02 81.95
CA THR A 110 20.60 100.06 80.48
C THR A 110 21.70 99.16 79.94
N ASP A 111 22.90 99.21 80.53
CA ASP A 111 24.03 98.37 80.15
C ASP A 111 23.73 96.88 80.37
N GLU A 112 23.12 96.53 81.52
CA GLU A 112 22.66 95.16 81.82
C GLU A 112 21.63 94.67 80.78
N ARG A 113 20.61 95.48 80.47
CA ARG A 113 19.61 95.12 79.44
C ARG A 113 20.20 94.97 78.05
N LEU A 114 21.21 95.77 77.71
CA LEU A 114 21.92 95.65 76.44
C LEU A 114 22.76 94.37 76.39
N ALA A 115 23.44 94.02 77.48
CA ALA A 115 24.21 92.78 77.59
C ALA A 115 23.29 91.54 77.48
N GLU A 116 22.15 91.53 78.18
CA GLU A 116 21.16 90.46 78.07
C GLU A 116 20.59 90.35 76.65
N PHE A 117 20.31 91.48 76.00
CA PHE A 117 19.82 91.50 74.62
C PHE A 117 20.87 90.95 73.64
N GLN A 118 22.14 91.31 73.82
CA GLN A 118 23.25 90.80 73.02
C GLN A 118 23.38 89.29 73.20
N GLN A 119 23.43 88.81 74.44
CA GLN A 119 23.51 87.37 74.72
C GLN A 119 22.35 86.60 74.07
N ARG A 120 21.11 87.07 74.23
CA ARG A 120 19.94 86.42 73.62
C ARG A 120 19.99 86.45 72.09
N THR A 121 20.61 87.48 71.52
CA THR A 121 20.78 87.60 70.07
C THR A 121 21.83 86.60 69.58
N ASP A 122 22.96 86.49 70.28
CA ASP A 122 24.01 85.52 69.96
C ASP A 122 23.51 84.08 70.09
N GLU A 123 22.76 83.76 71.14
CA GLU A 123 22.10 82.47 71.33
C GLU A 123 21.17 82.13 70.16
N ARG A 124 20.32 83.08 69.74
CA ARG A 124 19.43 82.89 68.58
C ARG A 124 20.19 82.70 67.27
N PHE A 125 21.30 83.41 67.08
CA PHE A 125 22.14 83.21 65.89
C PHE A 125 22.83 81.84 65.90
N ALA A 126 23.29 81.37 67.07
CA ALA A 126 23.84 80.04 67.22
C ALA A 126 22.79 78.95 66.91
N GLU A 127 21.58 79.07 67.48
CA GLU A 127 20.47 78.16 67.19
C GLU A 127 20.10 78.14 65.70
N LEU A 128 20.09 79.31 65.05
CA LEU A 128 19.82 79.41 63.62
C LEU A 128 20.93 78.76 62.78
N ALA A 129 22.19 78.95 63.15
CA ALA A 129 23.32 78.31 62.48
C ALA A 129 23.27 76.77 62.61
N GLU A 130 22.94 76.25 63.80
CA GLU A 130 22.74 74.82 64.01
C GLU A 130 21.53 74.27 63.24
N ALA A 131 20.42 75.02 63.20
CA ALA A 131 19.26 74.66 62.39
C ALA A 131 19.59 74.63 60.89
N GLN A 132 20.43 75.57 60.41
CA GLN A 132 20.89 75.60 59.04
C GLN A 132 21.78 74.38 58.73
N LEU A 133 22.77 74.09 59.59
CA LEU A 133 23.64 72.91 59.43
C LEU A 133 22.83 71.61 59.37
N ARG A 134 21.85 71.42 60.28
CA ARG A 134 20.95 70.24 60.24
C ARG A 134 20.11 70.17 58.97
N THR A 135 19.75 71.32 58.40
CA THR A 135 19.00 71.37 57.14
C THR A 135 19.89 70.98 55.97
N ASP A 136 21.13 71.49 55.93
CA ASP A 136 22.10 71.17 54.91
C ASP A 136 22.47 69.68 54.92
N GLU A 137 22.66 69.09 56.11
CA GLU A 137 22.88 67.64 56.28
C GLU A 137 21.70 66.82 55.73
N ARG A 138 20.46 67.17 56.08
CA ARG A 138 19.27 66.47 55.55
C ARG A 138 19.12 66.60 54.04
N LEU A 139 19.48 67.75 53.48
CA LEU A 139 19.47 67.97 52.02
C LEU A 139 20.54 67.12 51.34
N ALA A 140 21.72 66.98 51.94
CA ALA A 140 22.78 66.11 51.44
C ALA A 140 22.35 64.63 51.47
N GLU A 141 21.75 64.17 52.58
CA GLU A 141 21.21 62.81 52.69
C GLU A 141 20.11 62.55 51.65
N LEU A 142 19.21 63.52 51.42
CA LEU A 142 18.17 63.41 50.41
C LEU A 142 18.75 63.34 48.99
N ALA A 143 19.77 64.16 48.70
CA ALA A 143 20.46 64.13 47.41
C ALA A 143 21.16 62.79 47.17
N GLU A 144 21.77 62.20 48.19
CA GLU A 144 22.38 60.87 48.10
C GLU A 144 21.34 59.75 47.96
N ALA A 145 20.22 59.84 48.68
CA ALA A 145 19.09 58.92 48.51
C ALA A 145 18.49 59.00 47.09
N GLN A 146 18.38 60.21 46.53
CA GLN A 146 17.95 60.42 45.15
C GLN A 146 18.93 59.79 44.17
N ARG A 147 20.23 60.06 44.29
CA ARG A 147 21.26 59.45 43.42
C ARG A 147 21.22 57.93 43.45
N ARG A 148 21.14 57.32 44.63
CA ARG A 148 21.01 55.85 44.77
C ARG A 148 19.74 55.32 44.10
N THR A 149 18.66 56.10 44.13
CA THR A 149 17.41 55.71 43.45
C THR A 149 17.56 55.79 41.94
N ASP A 150 18.17 56.86 41.43
CA ASP A 150 18.43 57.05 40.00
C ASP A 150 19.36 55.96 39.46
N GLU A 151 20.43 55.61 40.18
CA GLU A 151 21.34 54.51 39.84
C GLU A 151 20.61 53.16 39.78
N ARG A 152 19.79 52.85 40.79
CA ARG A 152 18.99 51.60 40.81
C ARG A 152 17.97 51.54 39.68
N LEU A 153 17.37 52.67 39.31
CA LEU A 153 16.45 52.75 38.17
C LEU A 153 17.20 52.53 36.85
N ALA A 154 18.38 53.13 36.69
CA ALA A 154 19.22 52.93 35.51
C ALA A 154 19.66 51.45 35.37
N GLU A 155 20.12 50.82 36.45
CA GLU A 155 20.47 49.40 36.46
C GLU A 155 19.25 48.51 36.13
N PHE A 156 18.10 48.81 36.72
CA PHE A 156 16.87 48.06 36.43
C PHE A 156 16.47 48.19 34.96
N GLN A 157 16.59 49.40 34.39
CA GLN A 157 16.28 49.65 32.99
C GLN A 157 17.25 48.91 32.07
N GLN A 158 18.56 48.98 32.32
CA GLN A 158 19.56 48.23 31.56
C GLN A 158 19.27 46.72 31.59
N ARG A 159 19.02 46.15 32.78
CA ARG A 159 18.70 44.72 32.92
C ARG A 159 17.41 44.33 32.20
N THR A 160 16.46 45.25 32.12
CA THR A 160 15.20 45.05 31.41
C THR A 160 15.42 45.06 29.90
N ASP A 161 16.20 46.01 29.39
CA ASP A 161 16.58 46.10 27.98
C ASP A 161 17.37 44.87 27.52
N GLU A 162 18.34 44.41 28.34
CA GLU A 162 19.09 43.17 28.10
C GLU A 162 18.17 41.94 28.00
N ARG A 163 17.22 41.79 28.94
CA ARG A 163 16.24 40.68 28.88
C ARG A 163 15.33 40.75 27.66
N PHE A 164 14.91 41.95 27.27
CA PHE A 164 14.11 42.12 26.04
C PHE A 164 14.92 41.78 24.79
N ALA A 165 16.21 42.13 24.75
CA ALA A 165 17.10 41.76 23.66
C ALA A 165 17.29 40.23 23.57
N GLU A 166 17.54 39.57 24.70
CA GLU A 166 17.65 38.10 24.77
C GLU A 166 16.36 37.40 24.32
N LEU A 167 15.20 37.92 24.74
CA LEU A 167 13.90 37.38 24.32
C LEU A 167 13.68 37.57 22.82
N ALA A 168 14.03 38.73 22.26
CA ALA A 168 13.93 38.99 20.83
C ALA A 168 14.84 38.05 20.02
N GLU A 169 16.05 37.77 20.50
CA GLU A 169 16.97 36.83 19.85
C GLU A 169 16.50 35.37 19.98
N ALA A 170 15.95 34.97 21.13
CA ALA A 170 15.32 33.67 21.31
C ALA A 170 14.11 33.48 20.39
N GLN A 171 13.30 34.54 20.20
CA GLN A 171 12.19 34.54 19.26
C GLN A 171 12.68 34.36 17.82
N ARG A 172 13.67 35.15 17.38
CA ARG A 172 14.26 35.01 16.03
C ARG A 172 14.79 33.60 15.76
N ARG A 173 15.54 33.02 16.71
CA ARG A 173 16.04 31.64 16.59
C ARG A 173 14.90 30.61 16.49
N THR A 174 13.79 30.87 17.16
CA THR A 174 12.60 30.00 17.08
C THR A 174 11.92 30.12 15.72
N ASP A 175 11.76 31.34 15.23
CA ASP A 175 11.17 31.62 13.91
C ASP A 175 12.03 31.00 12.78
N GLU A 176 13.36 31.14 12.85
CA GLU A 176 14.29 30.50 11.91
C GLU A 176 14.18 28.97 11.92
N ARG A 177 14.15 28.34 13.10
CA ARG A 177 13.99 26.88 13.22
C ARG A 177 12.64 26.40 12.69
N LEU A 178 11.58 27.18 12.87
CA LEU A 178 10.26 26.86 12.32
C LEU A 178 10.26 26.96 10.80
N ALA A 179 10.89 27.99 10.22
CA ALA A 179 11.05 28.15 8.79
C ALA A 179 11.83 26.98 8.16
N GLU A 180 12.97 26.60 8.77
CA GLU A 180 13.75 25.43 8.33
C GLU A 180 12.95 24.12 8.42
N PHE A 181 12.22 23.91 9.51
CA PHE A 181 11.38 22.73 9.68
C PHE A 181 10.28 22.67 8.61
N GLN A 182 9.66 23.82 8.30
CA GLN A 182 8.63 23.93 7.29
C GLN A 182 9.20 23.62 5.90
N GLN A 183 10.34 24.22 5.53
CA GLN A 183 11.02 23.91 4.27
C GLN A 183 11.34 22.41 4.15
N ARG A 184 11.92 21.80 5.19
CA ARG A 184 12.24 20.36 5.17
C ARG A 184 10.99 19.49 5.05
N THR A 185 9.88 19.94 5.60
CA THR A 185 8.59 19.25 5.51
C THR A 185 8.03 19.35 4.10
N ASP A 186 8.06 20.53 3.49
CA ASP A 186 7.64 20.75 2.10
C ASP A 186 8.50 19.94 1.13
N GLU A 187 9.82 19.88 1.32
CA GLU A 187 10.74 19.04 0.54
C GLU A 187 10.37 17.55 0.64
N ARG A 188 10.12 17.04 1.85
CA ARG A 188 9.69 15.64 2.05
C ARG A 188 8.35 15.34 1.40
N PHE A 189 7.40 16.28 1.45
CA PHE A 189 6.12 16.12 0.77
C PHE A 189 6.27 16.11 -0.74
N ALA A 190 7.16 16.95 -1.29
CA ALA A 190 7.49 16.95 -2.71
C ALA A 190 8.13 15.62 -3.14
N GLU A 191 9.11 15.11 -2.38
CA GLU A 191 9.73 13.80 -2.62
C GLU A 191 8.71 12.66 -2.57
N LEU A 192 7.80 12.68 -1.59
CA LEU A 192 6.74 11.68 -1.46
C LEU A 192 5.77 11.75 -2.64
N ALA A 193 5.39 12.95 -3.08
CA ALA A 193 4.53 13.15 -4.25
C ALA A 193 5.21 12.63 -5.54
N GLU A 194 6.52 12.83 -5.68
CA GLU A 194 7.28 12.31 -6.83
C GLU A 194 7.47 10.78 -6.76
N ALA A 195 7.69 10.22 -5.57
CA ALA A 195 7.72 8.77 -5.35
C ALA A 195 6.35 8.12 -5.66
N GLN A 196 5.26 8.79 -5.27
CA GLN A 196 3.89 8.37 -5.60
C GLN A 196 3.68 8.38 -7.11
N ARG A 197 4.01 9.49 -7.80
CA ARG A 197 3.91 9.57 -9.26
C ARG A 197 4.67 8.46 -9.97
N ARG A 198 5.93 8.21 -9.58
CA ARG A 198 6.72 7.10 -10.14
C ARG A 198 6.09 5.73 -9.89
N THR A 199 5.42 5.56 -8.75
CA THR A 199 4.71 4.32 -8.44
C THR A 199 3.46 4.17 -9.32
N ASP A 200 2.70 5.25 -9.49
CA ASP A 200 1.52 5.28 -10.35
C ASP A 200 1.89 5.02 -11.81
N GLU A 201 2.98 5.62 -12.31
CA GLU A 201 3.53 5.37 -13.65
C GLU A 201 3.95 3.90 -13.83
N ARG A 202 4.68 3.32 -12.87
CA ARG A 202 5.08 1.90 -12.92
C ARG A 202 3.88 0.95 -12.87
N LEU A 203 2.84 1.29 -12.12
CA LEU A 203 1.60 0.52 -12.09
C LEU A 203 0.87 0.60 -13.43
N ALA A 204 0.82 1.78 -14.05
CA ALA A 204 0.23 1.96 -15.37
C ALA A 204 0.98 1.15 -16.45
N GLU A 205 2.32 1.19 -16.45
CA GLU A 205 3.14 0.37 -17.36
C GLU A 205 2.93 -1.13 -17.14
N PHE A 206 2.89 -1.57 -15.87
CA PHE A 206 2.63 -2.98 -15.54
C PHE A 206 1.24 -3.43 -16.01
N GLN A 207 0.23 -2.58 -15.81
CA GLN A 207 -1.14 -2.81 -16.26
C GLN A 207 -1.17 -2.95 -17.79
N GLN A 208 -0.55 -2.01 -18.52
CA GLN A 208 -0.47 -2.07 -19.98
C GLN A 208 0.21 -3.37 -20.45
N ARG A 209 1.36 -3.74 -19.86
CA ARG A 209 2.08 -4.97 -20.24
C ARG A 209 1.25 -6.23 -19.96
N THR A 210 0.45 -6.20 -18.90
CA THR A 210 -0.47 -7.28 -18.55
C THR A 210 -1.60 -7.38 -19.57
N ASP A 211 -2.21 -6.25 -19.95
CA ASP A 211 -3.25 -6.19 -20.97
C ASP A 211 -2.73 -6.67 -22.34
N GLU A 212 -1.51 -6.25 -22.73
CA GLU A 212 -0.83 -6.73 -23.94
C GLU A 212 -0.57 -8.24 -23.89
N SER A 213 -0.13 -8.76 -22.75
CA SER A 213 0.09 -10.21 -22.56
C SER A 213 -1.21 -11.00 -22.67
N PHE A 214 -2.31 -10.50 -22.08
CA PHE A 214 -3.62 -11.12 -22.22
C PHE A 214 -4.15 -11.07 -23.65
N ALA A 215 -3.94 -9.95 -24.36
CA ALA A 215 -4.29 -9.83 -25.76
C ALA A 215 -3.52 -10.84 -26.63
N ALA A 216 -2.22 -10.98 -26.41
CA ALA A 216 -1.38 -11.96 -27.11
C ALA A 216 -1.81 -13.40 -26.79
N LEU A 217 -2.16 -13.70 -25.53
CA LEU A 217 -2.66 -15.02 -25.13
C LEU A 217 -4.01 -15.33 -25.81
N ALA A 218 -4.90 -14.35 -25.89
CA ALA A 218 -6.18 -14.49 -26.57
C ALA A 218 -6.03 -14.69 -28.09
N GLU A 219 -5.05 -14.04 -28.72
CA GLU A 219 -4.70 -14.27 -30.13
C GLU A 219 -4.11 -15.67 -30.33
N PHE A 220 -3.18 -16.10 -29.47
CA PHE A 220 -2.61 -17.45 -29.51
C PHE A 220 -3.69 -18.52 -29.33
N GLN A 221 -4.64 -18.30 -28.42
CA GLN A 221 -5.78 -19.20 -28.22
C GLN A 221 -6.64 -19.24 -29.48
N ARG A 222 -7.02 -18.09 -30.07
CA ARG A 222 -7.78 -18.05 -31.32
C ARG A 222 -7.08 -18.82 -32.45
N ARG A 223 -5.77 -18.63 -32.63
CA ARG A 223 -4.99 -19.34 -33.65
C ARG A 223 -4.92 -20.85 -33.38
N THR A 224 -4.92 -21.24 -32.11
CA THR A 224 -4.97 -22.65 -31.70
C THR A 224 -6.33 -23.25 -32.00
N ASP A 225 -7.42 -22.53 -31.70
CA ASP A 225 -8.79 -22.94 -32.02
C ASP A 225 -9.00 -23.07 -33.53
N GLU A 226 -8.47 -22.13 -34.33
CA GLU A 226 -8.45 -22.21 -35.80
C GLU A 226 -7.72 -23.46 -36.30
N ARG A 227 -6.52 -23.76 -35.78
CA ARG A 227 -5.79 -24.99 -36.12
C ARG A 227 -6.55 -26.26 -35.74
N PHE A 228 -7.23 -26.27 -34.60
CA PHE A 228 -8.07 -27.39 -34.21
C PHE A 228 -9.28 -27.55 -35.15
N ALA A 229 -9.88 -26.45 -35.61
CA ALA A 229 -10.95 -26.48 -36.60
C ALA A 229 -10.46 -27.03 -37.94
N GLU A 230 -9.30 -26.58 -38.42
CA GLU A 230 -8.65 -27.10 -39.63
C GLU A 230 -8.33 -28.60 -39.51
N LEU A 231 -7.81 -29.03 -38.35
CA LEU A 231 -7.52 -30.44 -38.08
C LEU A 231 -8.81 -31.27 -38.07
N ALA A 232 -9.88 -30.76 -37.46
CA ALA A 232 -11.19 -31.42 -37.44
C ALA A 232 -11.80 -31.52 -38.84
N GLU A 233 -11.58 -30.54 -39.72
CA GLU A 233 -12.00 -30.58 -41.11
C GLU A 233 -11.12 -31.54 -41.95
N ALA A 234 -9.81 -31.55 -41.73
CA ALA A 234 -8.92 -32.54 -42.33
C ALA A 234 -9.27 -33.97 -41.89
N GLN A 235 -9.63 -34.18 -40.63
CA GLN A 235 -10.12 -35.44 -40.11
C GLN A 235 -11.44 -35.84 -40.81
N ARG A 236 -12.42 -34.93 -40.87
CA ARG A 236 -13.69 -35.17 -41.59
C ARG A 236 -13.46 -35.58 -43.05
N ARG A 237 -12.61 -34.85 -43.79
CA ARG A 237 -12.24 -35.22 -45.17
C ARG A 237 -11.55 -36.58 -45.27
N THR A 238 -10.75 -36.93 -44.26
CA THR A 238 -10.11 -38.26 -44.20
C THR A 238 -11.15 -39.34 -43.95
N ASP A 239 -12.09 -39.13 -43.02
CA ASP A 239 -13.19 -40.04 -42.73
C ASP A 239 -14.09 -40.24 -43.95
N GLU A 240 -14.41 -39.16 -44.69
CA GLU A 240 -15.13 -39.21 -45.96
C GLU A 240 -14.39 -40.04 -47.02
N ARG A 241 -13.09 -39.80 -47.21
CA ARG A 241 -12.26 -40.59 -48.14
C ARG A 241 -12.18 -42.06 -47.73
N LEU A 242 -12.09 -42.36 -46.43
CA LEU A 242 -12.12 -43.73 -45.93
C LEU A 242 -13.48 -44.38 -46.18
N ALA A 243 -14.59 -43.64 -46.04
CA ALA A 243 -15.91 -44.13 -46.37
C ALA A 243 -16.06 -44.41 -47.88
N GLU A 244 -15.56 -43.52 -48.75
CA GLU A 244 -15.51 -43.72 -50.20
C GLU A 244 -14.65 -44.93 -50.57
N LEU A 245 -13.47 -45.08 -49.96
CA LEU A 245 -12.60 -46.26 -50.14
C LEU A 245 -13.29 -47.53 -49.69
N ALA A 246 -13.99 -47.52 -48.56
CA ALA A 246 -14.76 -48.66 -48.08
C ALA A 246 -15.94 -49.01 -49.01
N GLU A 247 -16.56 -48.02 -49.64
CA GLU A 247 -17.58 -48.26 -50.67
C GLU A 247 -16.98 -48.81 -51.97
N ALA A 248 -15.87 -48.25 -52.44
CA ALA A 248 -15.14 -48.74 -53.60
C ALA A 248 -14.63 -50.17 -53.38
N GLN A 249 -14.15 -50.48 -52.17
CA GLN A 249 -13.78 -51.83 -51.77
C GLN A 249 -14.99 -52.76 -51.80
N ARG A 250 -16.14 -52.37 -51.20
CA ARG A 250 -17.38 -53.17 -51.28
C ARG A 250 -17.84 -53.41 -52.72
N ARG A 251 -17.74 -52.41 -53.60
CA ARG A 251 -18.04 -52.57 -55.03
C ARG A 251 -17.07 -53.56 -55.69
N THR A 252 -15.78 -53.45 -55.40
CA THR A 252 -14.75 -54.36 -55.93
C THR A 252 -14.98 -55.79 -55.43
N GLU A 253 -15.27 -55.98 -54.15
CA GLU A 253 -15.64 -57.26 -53.55
C GLU A 253 -16.90 -57.85 -54.21
N ALA A 254 -17.91 -57.01 -54.50
CA ALA A 254 -19.11 -57.44 -55.22
C ALA A 254 -18.82 -57.84 -56.69
N GLU A 255 -17.96 -57.09 -57.40
CA GLU A 255 -17.54 -57.46 -58.75
C GLU A 255 -16.69 -58.73 -58.77
N ILE A 256 -15.80 -58.93 -57.78
CA ILE A 256 -15.07 -60.19 -57.59
C ILE A 256 -16.04 -61.34 -57.30
N ALA A 257 -17.08 -61.13 -56.49
CA ALA A 257 -18.10 -62.15 -56.22
C ALA A 257 -18.86 -62.53 -57.51
N LYS A 258 -19.28 -61.55 -58.32
CA LYS A 258 -19.89 -61.81 -59.64
C LYS A 258 -18.94 -62.55 -60.58
N LEU A 259 -17.66 -62.19 -60.59
CA LEU A 259 -16.65 -62.86 -61.39
C LEU A 259 -16.45 -64.31 -60.92
N ALA A 260 -16.46 -64.56 -59.62
CA ALA A 260 -16.39 -65.89 -59.04
C ALA A 260 -17.62 -66.74 -59.40
N GLU A 261 -18.83 -66.16 -59.38
CA GLU A 261 -20.06 -66.82 -59.85
C GLU A 261 -19.98 -67.15 -61.35
N ALA A 262 -19.54 -66.20 -62.18
CA ALA A 262 -19.36 -66.42 -63.61
C ALA A 262 -18.29 -67.49 -63.90
N GLN A 263 -17.23 -67.53 -63.09
CA GLN A 263 -16.20 -68.58 -63.17
C GLN A 263 -16.78 -69.94 -62.77
N GLN A 264 -17.53 -70.05 -61.67
CA GLN A 264 -18.22 -71.28 -61.29
C GLN A 264 -19.17 -71.76 -62.37
N HIS A 265 -19.92 -70.85 -62.99
CA HIS A 265 -20.79 -71.17 -64.13
C HIS A 265 -19.99 -71.72 -65.30
N THR A 266 -18.89 -71.05 -65.68
CA THR A 266 -17.99 -71.51 -66.76
C THR A 266 -17.39 -72.88 -66.46
N GLU A 267 -16.94 -73.12 -65.21
CA GLU A 267 -16.43 -74.41 -64.77
C GLU A 267 -17.51 -75.50 -64.82
N ALA A 268 -18.76 -75.18 -64.45
CA ALA A 268 -19.88 -76.10 -64.58
C ALA A 268 -20.16 -76.45 -66.05
N THR A 269 -20.20 -75.46 -66.95
CA THR A 269 -20.37 -75.68 -68.39
C THR A 269 -19.21 -76.49 -68.98
N MET A 270 -17.98 -76.25 -68.53
CA MET A 270 -16.82 -77.06 -68.94
C MET A 270 -16.93 -78.51 -68.46
N ARG A 271 -17.39 -78.78 -67.23
CA ARG A 271 -17.65 -80.15 -66.75
C ARG A 271 -18.75 -80.84 -67.56
N GLU A 272 -19.81 -80.11 -67.90
CA GLU A 272 -20.89 -80.60 -68.78
C GLU A 272 -20.36 -80.95 -70.18
N MET A 273 -19.54 -80.08 -70.77
CA MET A 273 -18.88 -80.33 -72.05
C MET A 273 -17.90 -81.52 -71.97
N GLN A 274 -17.25 -81.73 -70.82
CA GLN A 274 -16.36 -82.87 -70.59
C GLN A 274 -17.13 -84.20 -70.53
N LEU A 275 -18.35 -84.20 -69.95
CA LEU A 275 -19.25 -85.35 -69.95
C LEU A 275 -19.77 -85.67 -71.37
N VAL A 276 -20.17 -84.65 -72.14
CA VAL A 276 -20.62 -84.82 -73.53
C VAL A 276 -19.49 -85.31 -74.45
N LEU A 277 -18.26 -84.84 -74.26
CA LEU A 277 -17.09 -85.32 -75.01
C LEU A 277 -16.71 -86.77 -74.66
N GLN A 278 -16.96 -87.22 -73.43
CA GLN A 278 -16.78 -88.63 -73.03
C GLN A 278 -17.83 -89.55 -73.67
N GLU A 279 -19.09 -89.11 -73.81
CA GLU A 279 -20.13 -89.86 -74.54
C GLU A 279 -19.85 -89.93 -76.05
N LEU A 280 -19.33 -88.87 -76.66
CA LEU A 280 -19.00 -88.86 -78.10
C LEU A 280 -17.77 -89.76 -78.40
N ALA A 281 -16.80 -89.82 -77.48
CA ALA A 281 -15.58 -90.62 -77.63
C ALA A 281 -15.77 -92.13 -77.38
N THR A 282 -16.87 -92.54 -76.74
CA THR A 282 -17.27 -93.95 -76.59
C THR A 282 -18.18 -94.42 -77.73
N TRP A 283 -19.01 -93.54 -78.30
CA TRP A 283 -19.82 -93.83 -79.49
C TRP A 283 -18.98 -94.06 -80.76
N GLN A 284 -17.96 -93.22 -81.03
CA GLN A 284 -17.20 -93.29 -82.30
C GLN A 284 -16.26 -94.51 -82.42
N ARG A 285 -15.97 -95.24 -81.34
CA ARG A 285 -15.12 -96.45 -81.35
C ARG A 285 -15.89 -97.76 -81.57
N GLY A 286 -17.23 -97.76 -81.43
CA GLY A 286 -18.04 -98.98 -81.46
C GLY A 286 -18.73 -99.33 -82.79
N GLU A 287 -18.77 -98.41 -83.77
CA GLU A 287 -19.65 -98.54 -84.94
C GLU A 287 -19.01 -99.28 -86.14
N ALA A 288 -17.68 -99.37 -86.20
CA ALA A 288 -16.96 -99.99 -87.33
C ALA A 288 -16.93 -101.53 -87.27
N GLY A 289 -16.77 -102.12 -86.08
CA GLY A 289 -16.68 -103.58 -85.91
C GLY A 289 -18.01 -104.32 -86.07
N ARG A 290 -19.15 -103.68 -85.74
CA ARG A 290 -20.49 -104.29 -85.82
C ARG A 290 -20.91 -104.65 -87.25
N ARG A 291 -20.55 -103.83 -88.24
CA ARG A 291 -20.96 -104.02 -89.65
C ARG A 291 -20.16 -105.09 -90.41
N GLU A 292 -19.04 -105.55 -89.86
CA GLU A 292 -18.21 -106.59 -90.48
C GLU A 292 -18.69 -108.00 -90.12
N GLY A 293 -19.16 -108.20 -88.87
CA GLY A 293 -19.74 -109.48 -88.42
C GLY A 293 -21.03 -109.87 -89.13
N GLU A 294 -21.98 -108.94 -89.28
CA GLU A 294 -23.29 -109.19 -89.93
C GLU A 294 -23.16 -109.62 -91.42
N ARG A 295 -22.10 -109.18 -92.12
CA ARG A 295 -21.86 -109.60 -93.50
C ARG A 295 -21.36 -111.04 -93.58
N TYR A 296 -20.51 -111.44 -92.63
CA TYR A 296 -19.92 -112.78 -92.60
C TYR A 296 -20.98 -113.87 -92.39
N GLU A 297 -21.89 -113.67 -91.43
CA GLU A 297 -22.98 -114.61 -91.13
C GLU A 297 -23.90 -114.85 -92.34
N ARG A 298 -24.28 -113.77 -93.03
CA ARG A 298 -25.13 -113.84 -94.23
C ARG A 298 -24.50 -114.64 -95.37
N ASP A 299 -23.20 -114.52 -95.57
CA ASP A 299 -22.50 -115.20 -96.66
C ASP A 299 -22.36 -116.71 -96.38
N VAL A 300 -22.12 -117.10 -95.13
CA VAL A 300 -22.09 -118.52 -94.71
C VAL A 300 -23.45 -119.17 -94.92
N ILE A 301 -24.54 -118.53 -94.48
CA ILE A 301 -25.90 -119.05 -94.62
C ILE A 301 -26.25 -119.27 -96.10
N ARG A 302 -25.95 -118.31 -96.99
CA ARG A 302 -26.20 -118.45 -98.44
C ARG A 302 -25.42 -119.60 -99.08
N ARG A 303 -24.24 -119.91 -98.55
CA ARG A 303 -23.36 -120.97 -99.06
C ARG A 303 -23.61 -122.33 -98.40
N ALA A 304 -24.58 -122.45 -97.49
CA ALA A 304 -24.90 -123.71 -96.81
C ALA A 304 -25.04 -124.93 -97.75
N PRO A 305 -25.69 -124.86 -98.94
CA PRO A 305 -25.70 -125.98 -99.90
C PRO A 305 -24.30 -126.41 -100.35
N VAL A 306 -23.38 -125.47 -100.51
CA VAL A 306 -21.98 -125.72 -100.89
C VAL A 306 -21.15 -126.20 -99.70
N LEU A 307 -21.41 -125.66 -98.51
CA LEU A 307 -20.70 -125.99 -97.27
C LEU A 307 -21.01 -127.40 -96.76
N PHE A 308 -22.24 -127.87 -96.95
CA PHE A 308 -22.62 -129.22 -96.57
C PHE A 308 -22.65 -130.19 -97.76
N ASN A 309 -22.32 -129.74 -98.98
CA ASN A 309 -22.33 -130.57 -100.18
C ASN A 309 -23.71 -131.20 -100.47
N GLY A 310 -24.74 -130.36 -100.55
CA GLY A 310 -26.15 -130.73 -100.68
C GLY A 310 -26.92 -130.69 -99.36
N GLY A 311 -28.13 -131.26 -99.35
CA GLY A 311 -29.07 -131.13 -98.24
C GLY A 311 -30.02 -129.94 -98.40
N GLN A 312 -30.86 -129.71 -97.40
CA GLN A 312 -31.87 -128.64 -97.42
C GLN A 312 -31.99 -128.02 -96.04
N GLY A 313 -32.23 -126.72 -95.96
CA GLY A 313 -32.37 -126.01 -94.71
C GLY A 313 -32.17 -124.51 -94.89
N GLY A 314 -31.82 -123.82 -93.81
CA GLY A 314 -31.68 -122.38 -93.76
C GLY A 314 -31.73 -121.86 -92.32
N PRO A 315 -31.70 -120.54 -92.12
CA PRO A 315 -31.92 -119.95 -90.82
C PRO A 315 -33.33 -120.30 -90.29
N PRO A 316 -33.50 -120.47 -88.97
CA PRO A 316 -34.76 -120.93 -88.38
C PRO A 316 -35.97 -120.01 -88.61
N ASP A 317 -35.75 -118.77 -89.03
CA ASP A 317 -36.81 -117.82 -89.40
C ASP A 317 -37.40 -118.10 -90.79
N GLN A 318 -36.73 -118.90 -91.62
CA GLN A 318 -37.29 -119.33 -92.89
C GLN A 318 -38.50 -120.24 -92.63
N PRO A 319 -39.66 -119.96 -93.26
CA PRO A 319 -40.91 -120.67 -92.93
C PRO A 319 -40.82 -122.20 -93.02
N GLN A 320 -40.05 -122.72 -93.98
CA GLN A 320 -39.88 -124.15 -94.20
C GLN A 320 -39.04 -124.79 -93.09
N VAL A 321 -37.97 -124.11 -92.67
CA VAL A 321 -37.09 -124.52 -91.57
C VAL A 321 -37.86 -124.43 -90.26
N GLN A 322 -38.51 -123.30 -90.01
CA GLN A 322 -39.31 -123.05 -88.81
C GLN A 322 -40.37 -124.13 -88.64
N GLN A 323 -41.19 -124.40 -89.65
CA GLN A 323 -42.23 -125.43 -89.58
C GLN A 323 -41.66 -126.81 -89.29
N ARG A 324 -40.54 -127.17 -89.91
CA ARG A 324 -39.90 -128.48 -89.69
C ARG A 324 -39.29 -128.56 -88.29
N LEU A 325 -38.67 -127.49 -87.83
CA LEU A 325 -38.06 -127.39 -86.51
C LEU A 325 -39.13 -127.39 -85.40
N THR A 326 -40.24 -126.67 -85.57
CA THR A 326 -41.39 -126.70 -84.65
C THR A 326 -42.01 -128.08 -84.56
N LYS A 327 -42.07 -128.84 -85.66
CA LYS A 327 -42.55 -130.23 -85.62
C LYS A 327 -41.65 -131.10 -84.75
N ILE A 328 -40.33 -130.98 -84.90
CA ILE A 328 -39.35 -131.71 -84.09
C ILE A 328 -39.46 -131.28 -82.63
N LEU A 329 -39.40 -129.97 -82.36
CA LEU A 329 -39.31 -129.41 -81.02
C LEU A 329 -40.64 -129.28 -80.29
N ARG A 330 -41.75 -129.74 -80.89
CA ARG A 330 -43.09 -129.65 -80.28
C ARG A 330 -43.17 -130.10 -78.82
N PRO A 331 -42.53 -131.20 -78.37
CA PRO A 331 -42.58 -131.59 -76.96
C PRO A 331 -41.79 -130.67 -76.02
N LEU A 332 -40.93 -129.78 -76.53
CA LEU A 332 -40.04 -128.94 -75.74
C LEU A 332 -40.32 -127.43 -75.87
N LEU A 333 -41.36 -127.00 -76.61
CA LEU A 333 -41.61 -125.58 -76.89
C LEU A 333 -41.76 -124.70 -75.64
N GLU A 334 -42.43 -125.17 -74.58
CA GLU A 334 -42.59 -124.42 -73.33
C GLU A 334 -41.26 -124.28 -72.55
N GLU A 335 -40.37 -125.27 -72.64
CA GLU A 335 -39.06 -125.21 -71.97
C GLU A 335 -38.15 -124.14 -72.61
N LEU A 336 -38.33 -123.88 -73.92
CA LEU A 336 -37.48 -122.96 -74.68
C LEU A 336 -37.76 -121.48 -74.40
N GLU A 337 -38.94 -121.13 -73.89
CA GLU A 337 -39.30 -119.74 -73.58
C GLU A 337 -38.30 -119.07 -72.62
N THR A 338 -37.71 -119.84 -71.72
CA THR A 338 -36.74 -119.33 -70.72
C THR A 338 -35.28 -119.68 -71.02
N LYS A 339 -35.00 -120.50 -72.05
CA LYS A 339 -33.66 -121.06 -72.32
C LYS A 339 -33.11 -120.67 -73.71
N ARG A 340 -32.88 -119.37 -73.93
CA ARG A 340 -32.44 -118.82 -75.22
C ARG A 340 -31.16 -119.44 -75.80
N GLU A 341 -30.20 -119.83 -74.96
CA GLU A 341 -28.92 -120.39 -75.42
C GLU A 341 -29.06 -121.79 -76.02
N ALA A 342 -29.99 -122.58 -75.49
CA ALA A 342 -30.26 -123.95 -75.95
C ALA A 342 -31.38 -124.01 -76.99
N ASP A 343 -32.01 -122.86 -77.31
CA ASP A 343 -33.12 -122.74 -78.25
C ASP A 343 -32.64 -122.85 -79.71
N PRO A 344 -32.99 -123.93 -80.43
CA PRO A 344 -32.59 -124.10 -81.83
C PRO A 344 -33.28 -123.13 -82.79
N PHE A 345 -34.38 -122.45 -82.40
CA PHE A 345 -34.95 -121.37 -83.21
C PHE A 345 -34.06 -120.12 -83.27
N LEU A 346 -33.10 -120.01 -82.37
CA LEU A 346 -32.15 -118.92 -82.35
C LEU A 346 -30.79 -119.29 -82.97
N ALA A 347 -30.67 -120.50 -83.53
CA ALA A 347 -29.51 -120.92 -84.30
C ALA A 347 -29.33 -120.06 -85.55
N ASP A 348 -28.09 -119.86 -85.98
CA ASP A 348 -27.83 -119.10 -87.21
C ASP A 348 -28.19 -119.92 -88.45
N LEU A 349 -28.08 -121.25 -88.36
CA LEU A 349 -28.40 -122.14 -89.47
C LEU A 349 -28.86 -123.53 -88.98
N ILE A 350 -29.96 -124.01 -89.56
CA ILE A 350 -30.42 -125.40 -89.42
C ILE A 350 -30.38 -126.06 -90.79
N TRP A 351 -29.69 -127.20 -90.90
CA TRP A 351 -29.47 -127.88 -92.17
C TRP A 351 -29.74 -129.38 -92.09
N TRP A 352 -30.56 -129.92 -92.98
CA TRP A 352 -30.87 -131.34 -93.03
C TRP A 352 -30.07 -132.07 -94.11
N LYS A 353 -29.45 -133.18 -93.68
CA LYS A 353 -28.75 -134.16 -94.51
C LYS A 353 -29.32 -135.53 -94.21
N GLY A 354 -30.27 -135.96 -95.02
CA GLY A 354 -31.01 -137.19 -94.70
C GLY A 354 -31.94 -136.98 -93.50
N GLU A 355 -31.85 -137.89 -92.55
CA GLU A 355 -32.49 -137.78 -91.23
C GLU A 355 -31.67 -136.95 -90.23
N THR A 356 -30.41 -136.64 -90.55
CA THR A 356 -29.52 -135.86 -89.70
C THR A 356 -29.82 -134.37 -89.80
N VAL A 357 -29.95 -133.71 -88.66
CA VAL A 357 -30.10 -132.25 -88.52
C VAL A 357 -28.77 -131.67 -88.09
N ILE A 358 -28.29 -130.67 -88.80
CA ILE A 358 -27.11 -129.92 -88.44
C ILE A 358 -27.60 -128.60 -87.86
N VAL A 359 -27.10 -128.25 -86.68
CA VAL A 359 -27.36 -126.94 -86.07
C VAL A 359 -26.05 -126.20 -86.02
N ALA A 360 -25.98 -125.08 -86.72
CA ALA A 360 -24.77 -124.30 -86.84
C ALA A 360 -24.91 -122.91 -86.23
N GLU A 361 -23.92 -122.54 -85.41
CA GLU A 361 -23.63 -121.15 -85.05
C GLU A 361 -22.60 -120.59 -86.02
N VAL A 362 -22.78 -119.33 -86.41
CA VAL A 362 -21.91 -118.63 -87.34
C VAL A 362 -21.40 -117.35 -86.69
N SER A 363 -20.09 -117.15 -86.70
CA SER A 363 -19.48 -115.91 -86.22
C SER A 363 -18.20 -115.63 -87.01
N ASN A 364 -17.86 -114.36 -87.26
CA ASN A 364 -16.58 -114.02 -87.90
C ASN A 364 -15.39 -114.59 -87.10
N ARG A 365 -15.45 -114.46 -85.76
CA ARG A 365 -14.52 -115.13 -84.85
C ARG A 365 -15.28 -116.00 -83.85
N VAL A 366 -15.17 -117.31 -84.01
CA VAL A 366 -15.87 -118.28 -83.16
C VAL A 366 -15.25 -118.27 -81.77
N ASN A 367 -16.04 -117.97 -80.76
CA ASN A 367 -15.63 -118.07 -79.37
C ASN A 367 -16.29 -119.25 -78.67
N GLY A 368 -15.88 -119.53 -77.42
CA GLY A 368 -16.45 -120.60 -76.61
C GLY A 368 -17.96 -120.51 -76.42
N TYR A 369 -18.52 -119.29 -76.39
CA TYR A 369 -19.96 -119.08 -76.29
C TYR A 369 -20.70 -119.58 -77.54
N ASP A 370 -20.14 -119.37 -78.74
CA ASP A 370 -20.70 -119.92 -79.99
C ASP A 370 -20.66 -121.46 -79.98
N VAL A 371 -19.58 -122.06 -79.46
CA VAL A 371 -19.45 -123.51 -79.32
C VAL A 371 -20.51 -124.08 -78.39
N ILE A 372 -20.68 -123.47 -77.21
CA ILE A 372 -21.64 -123.94 -76.21
C ILE A 372 -23.07 -123.79 -76.72
N ARG A 373 -23.41 -122.70 -77.41
CA ARG A 373 -24.73 -122.54 -78.04
C ARG A 373 -25.00 -123.62 -79.07
N ALA A 374 -24.05 -123.90 -79.99
CA ALA A 374 -24.20 -124.97 -80.98
C ALA A 374 -24.48 -126.31 -80.30
N ALA A 375 -23.66 -126.68 -79.29
CA ALA A 375 -23.78 -127.92 -78.55
C ALA A 375 -25.14 -128.06 -77.87
N ASN A 376 -25.55 -127.02 -77.13
CA ASN A 376 -26.81 -127.02 -76.40
C ASN A 376 -28.01 -127.11 -77.35
N ARG A 377 -27.98 -126.39 -78.48
CA ARG A 377 -29.08 -126.41 -79.47
C ARG A 377 -29.20 -127.77 -80.16
N ALA A 378 -28.07 -128.41 -80.49
CA ALA A 378 -28.13 -129.78 -81.01
C ALA A 378 -28.62 -130.78 -79.95
N GLU A 379 -28.23 -130.61 -78.68
CA GLU A 379 -28.72 -131.47 -77.60
C GLU A 379 -30.23 -131.34 -77.39
N THR A 380 -30.77 -130.13 -77.48
CA THR A 380 -32.22 -129.88 -77.48
C THR A 380 -32.91 -130.67 -78.58
N LEU A 381 -32.37 -130.66 -79.81
CA LEU A 381 -32.94 -131.43 -80.91
C LEU A 381 -32.84 -132.94 -80.69
N ARG A 382 -31.75 -133.43 -80.09
CA ARG A 382 -31.61 -134.85 -79.72
C ARG A 382 -32.63 -135.28 -78.68
N ARG A 383 -32.85 -134.47 -77.64
CA ARG A 383 -33.91 -134.70 -76.64
C ARG A 383 -35.30 -134.75 -77.27
N ALA A 384 -35.51 -133.98 -78.34
CA ALA A 384 -36.74 -134.00 -79.13
C ALA A 384 -36.82 -135.17 -80.13
N GLY A 385 -35.83 -136.07 -80.13
CA GLY A 385 -35.80 -137.28 -80.95
C GLY A 385 -35.16 -137.13 -82.33
N ALA A 386 -34.58 -135.96 -82.66
CA ALA A 386 -33.87 -135.77 -83.92
C ALA A 386 -32.40 -136.19 -83.82
N GLN A 387 -31.84 -136.75 -84.89
CA GLN A 387 -30.41 -137.01 -84.98
C GLN A 387 -29.68 -135.69 -85.27
N ALA A 388 -29.29 -134.95 -84.23
CA ALA A 388 -28.68 -133.63 -84.42
C ALA A 388 -27.16 -133.62 -84.24
N VAL A 389 -26.46 -132.83 -85.05
CA VAL A 389 -25.02 -132.60 -84.96
C VAL A 389 -24.75 -131.10 -84.81
N PRO A 390 -24.10 -130.67 -83.71
CA PRO A 390 -23.72 -129.28 -83.51
C PRO A 390 -22.52 -128.92 -84.37
N VAL A 391 -22.59 -127.76 -85.01
CA VAL A 391 -21.54 -127.21 -85.85
C VAL A 391 -21.26 -125.76 -85.46
N VAL A 392 -20.01 -125.32 -85.57
CA VAL A 392 -19.66 -123.89 -85.59
C VAL A 392 -18.95 -123.54 -86.89
N ILE A 393 -19.28 -122.39 -87.47
CA ILE A 393 -18.67 -121.91 -88.72
C ILE A 393 -18.16 -120.49 -88.50
N GLY A 394 -16.89 -120.25 -88.81
CA GLY A 394 -16.31 -118.90 -88.70
C GLY A 394 -15.16 -118.64 -89.64
N ALA A 395 -14.59 -117.44 -89.61
CA ALA A 395 -13.37 -117.16 -90.37
C ALA A 395 -12.17 -117.71 -89.60
N ASP A 396 -12.16 -117.44 -88.30
CA ASP A 396 -11.12 -117.87 -87.37
C ASP A 396 -11.68 -118.14 -85.97
N TRP A 397 -10.84 -118.66 -85.09
CA TRP A 397 -11.15 -118.73 -83.66
C TRP A 397 -10.90 -117.38 -82.98
N ALA A 398 -11.74 -117.03 -82.00
CA ALA A 398 -11.51 -115.83 -81.19
C ALA A 398 -10.31 -116.00 -80.26
N ASN A 399 -10.06 -117.23 -79.80
CA ASN A 399 -8.90 -117.64 -79.02
C ASN A 399 -8.67 -119.16 -79.17
N ASP A 400 -7.47 -119.62 -78.85
CA ASP A 400 -7.09 -121.04 -79.03
C ASP A 400 -7.94 -122.00 -78.17
N GLU A 401 -8.38 -121.53 -76.99
CA GLU A 401 -9.24 -122.29 -76.08
C GLU A 401 -10.59 -122.66 -76.71
N SER A 402 -11.14 -121.79 -77.56
CA SER A 402 -12.42 -122.05 -78.24
C SER A 402 -12.37 -123.29 -79.13
N SER A 403 -11.22 -123.54 -79.79
CA SER A 403 -11.01 -124.75 -80.60
C SER A 403 -10.94 -126.01 -79.73
N TYR A 404 -10.44 -125.88 -78.50
CA TYR A 404 -10.40 -126.97 -77.52
C TYR A 404 -11.79 -127.26 -76.96
N GLU A 405 -12.58 -126.22 -76.66
CA GLU A 405 -13.97 -126.37 -76.22
C GLU A 405 -14.83 -127.09 -77.27
N ALA A 406 -14.64 -126.80 -78.57
CA ALA A 406 -15.36 -127.49 -79.64
C ALA A 406 -15.10 -129.01 -79.62
N LYS A 407 -13.84 -129.41 -79.39
CA LYS A 407 -13.46 -130.84 -79.24
C LYS A 407 -14.10 -131.46 -77.99
N MET A 408 -14.06 -130.76 -76.86
CA MET A 408 -14.61 -131.26 -75.59
C MET A 408 -16.13 -131.45 -75.65
N HIS A 409 -16.85 -130.52 -76.27
CA HIS A 409 -18.31 -130.56 -76.41
C HIS A 409 -18.79 -131.35 -77.63
N LYS A 410 -17.88 -131.98 -78.38
CA LYS A 410 -18.17 -132.75 -79.59
C LYS A 410 -18.96 -131.92 -80.62
N VAL A 411 -18.55 -130.67 -80.76
CA VAL A 411 -19.04 -129.73 -81.77
C VAL A 411 -18.11 -129.80 -82.95
N GLU A 412 -18.68 -130.00 -84.13
CA GLU A 412 -17.92 -130.01 -85.38
C GLU A 412 -17.67 -128.57 -85.84
N TRP A 413 -16.59 -128.31 -86.59
CA TRP A 413 -16.27 -126.94 -86.99
C TRP A 413 -15.78 -126.82 -88.42
N LYS A 414 -16.01 -125.63 -88.98
CA LYS A 414 -15.36 -125.14 -90.19
C LYS A 414 -14.94 -123.70 -89.99
N THR A 415 -13.64 -123.45 -89.85
CA THR A 415 -13.06 -122.11 -90.02
C THR A 415 -12.45 -121.97 -91.42
N GLU A 416 -11.89 -120.84 -91.83
CA GLU A 416 -11.18 -120.78 -93.12
C GLU A 416 -9.91 -121.64 -93.09
N SER A 417 -9.20 -121.64 -91.96
CA SER A 417 -7.91 -122.29 -91.74
C SER A 417 -8.01 -123.75 -91.28
N ASP A 418 -9.15 -124.17 -90.72
CA ASP A 418 -9.30 -125.49 -90.09
C ASP A 418 -10.70 -126.10 -90.33
N VAL A 419 -10.77 -127.43 -90.32
CA VAL A 419 -12.03 -128.18 -90.49
C VAL A 419 -11.98 -129.47 -89.68
N SER A 420 -13.05 -129.75 -88.95
CA SER A 420 -13.13 -130.99 -88.17
C SER A 420 -13.41 -132.20 -89.06
N GLU A 421 -12.93 -133.36 -88.61
CA GLU A 421 -13.16 -134.62 -89.31
C GLU A 421 -14.65 -134.98 -89.37
N GLY A 422 -15.41 -134.71 -88.30
CA GLY A 422 -16.85 -134.94 -88.31
C GLY A 422 -17.60 -133.98 -89.23
N PHE A 423 -17.15 -132.73 -89.42
CA PHE A 423 -17.71 -131.84 -90.46
C PHE A 423 -17.48 -132.40 -91.87
N LEU A 424 -16.30 -132.96 -92.14
CA LEU A 424 -16.04 -133.63 -93.42
C LEU A 424 -16.92 -134.87 -93.62
N GLN A 425 -17.20 -135.63 -92.56
CA GLN A 425 -18.12 -136.77 -92.61
C GLN A 425 -19.57 -136.33 -92.86
N LEU A 426 -20.02 -135.25 -92.23
CA LEU A 426 -21.35 -134.65 -92.49
C LEU A 426 -21.54 -134.31 -93.97
N ARG A 427 -20.49 -133.79 -94.64
CA ARG A 427 -20.53 -133.49 -96.08
C ARG A 427 -20.74 -134.72 -96.97
N ARG A 428 -20.36 -135.92 -96.50
CA ARG A 428 -20.51 -137.20 -97.22
C ARG A 428 -21.85 -137.87 -97.01
N LEU A 429 -22.68 -137.38 -96.08
CA LEU A 429 -24.03 -137.91 -95.89
C LEU A 429 -24.89 -137.67 -97.14
N PRO A 430 -25.75 -138.63 -97.52
CA PRO A 430 -26.62 -138.50 -98.67
C PRO A 430 -27.60 -137.35 -98.48
N ALA A 431 -27.85 -136.58 -99.55
CA ALA A 431 -28.97 -135.65 -99.59
C ALA A 431 -30.25 -136.45 -99.87
N ASN A 432 -31.32 -136.22 -99.11
CA ASN A 432 -32.59 -136.91 -99.36
C ASN A 432 -33.09 -136.59 -100.78
N GLY A 433 -33.21 -137.61 -101.64
CA GLY A 433 -33.95 -137.50 -102.90
C GLY A 433 -33.53 -138.34 -104.11
N ASP A 434 -32.37 -139.02 -104.14
CA ASP A 434 -31.95 -139.94 -105.23
C ASP A 434 -31.41 -141.24 -104.58
N VAL A 435 -31.67 -142.51 -104.94
CA VAL A 435 -32.24 -143.19 -106.13
C VAL A 435 -31.86 -142.60 -107.48
#